data_AF-A0A7J9D555-F1
#
_entry.id   AF-A0A7J9D555-F1
#
_cell.length_a   1.000
_cell.length_b   1.000
_cell.length_c   1.000
_cell.angle_alpha   90.00
_cell.angle_beta   90.00
_cell.angle_gamma   90.00
#
_symmetry.space_group_name_H-M   'P 1'
#
loop_
_entity.id
_entity.type
_entity.pdbx_description
1 polymer ?
#
loop_
_entity_poly.entity_id
_entity_poly.type
_entity_poly.pdbx_seq_one_letter_code
_entity_poly.pdbx_strand_id
1 'polypeptide(L)'
;MQLKQVLANGKKGALNVSVVLILPEGFELAPPDRFSPEMKEKKSNLSFQNYRPTKKNILVIGPIPMVDIIPPSAELLVSEGESIKLNQPLTINPNVSGFGQ
;
A
#
# COMPACT_ATOMS: atom_id res chain seq x y z
N MET A 1 -10.65 -11.68 8.75
CA MET A 1 -9.24 -11.66 9.22
C MET A 1 -8.51 -10.61 8.39
N GLN A 2 -7.82 -9.63 8.99
CA GLN A 2 -7.00 -8.68 8.22
C GLN A 2 -5.88 -9.47 7.52
N LEU A 3 -5.73 -9.30 6.20
CA LEU A 3 -4.66 -9.95 5.43
C LEU A 3 -3.31 -9.46 5.99
N LYS A 4 -2.46 -10.39 6.41
CA LYS A 4 -1.14 -10.08 7.01
C LYS A 4 -0.03 -10.62 6.12
N GLN A 5 0.99 -9.80 5.89
CA GLN A 5 2.20 -10.21 5.19
C GLN A 5 3.24 -10.76 6.15
N VAL A 6 4.17 -11.56 5.64
CA VAL A 6 5.37 -11.95 6.38
C VAL A 6 6.33 -10.76 6.39
N LEU A 7 6.64 -10.23 7.58
CA LEU A 7 7.61 -9.15 7.76
C LEU A 7 9.05 -9.68 7.65
N ALA A 8 10.03 -8.77 7.56
CA ALA A 8 11.45 -9.11 7.49
C ALA A 8 11.96 -9.99 8.66
N ASN A 9 11.26 -9.98 9.80
CA ASN A 9 11.56 -10.81 10.98
C ASN A 9 10.84 -12.20 10.96
N GLY A 10 10.19 -12.55 9.86
CA GLY A 10 9.43 -13.81 9.71
C GLY A 10 8.06 -13.83 10.38
N LYS A 11 7.66 -12.79 11.13
CA LYS A 11 6.34 -12.71 11.78
C LYS A 11 5.29 -12.14 10.83
N LYS A 12 4.03 -12.53 11.03
CA LYS A 12 2.88 -11.95 10.30
C LYS A 12 2.55 -10.55 10.81
N GLY A 13 2.55 -9.55 9.93
CA GLY A 13 2.27 -8.15 10.24
C GLY A 13 1.36 -7.47 9.22
N ALA A 14 1.03 -6.21 9.48
CA ALA A 14 0.19 -5.41 8.60
C ALA A 14 0.87 -5.15 7.24
N LEU A 15 0.05 -4.96 6.21
CA LEU A 15 0.46 -4.50 4.89
C LEU A 15 0.64 -2.99 4.88
N ASN A 16 1.64 -2.54 4.13
CA ASN A 16 1.84 -1.13 3.82
C ASN A 16 1.49 -0.91 2.34
N VAL A 17 0.95 0.26 2.03
CA VAL A 17 0.57 0.67 0.69
C VAL A 17 1.35 1.92 0.32
N SER A 18 1.87 1.93 -0.91
CA SER A 18 2.52 3.10 -1.52
C SER A 18 2.00 3.29 -2.93
N VAL A 19 1.94 4.53 -3.39
CA VAL A 19 1.44 4.89 -4.72
C VAL A 19 2.43 5.82 -5.40
N VAL A 20 2.59 5.65 -6.71
CA VAL A 20 3.30 6.61 -7.56
C VAL A 20 2.26 7.33 -8.41
N LEU A 21 2.14 8.64 -8.21
CA LEU A 21 1.24 9.49 -8.98
C LEU A 21 2.04 10.25 -10.03
N ILE A 22 1.73 10.00 -11.30
CA ILE A 22 2.33 10.68 -12.45
C ILE A 22 1.29 11.66 -12.99
N LEU A 23 1.57 12.94 -12.83
CA LEU A 23 0.73 14.02 -13.32
C LEU A 23 1.23 14.54 -14.68
N PRO A 24 0.35 15.16 -15.49
CA PRO A 24 0.78 15.87 -16.68
C PRO A 24 1.82 16.95 -16.37
N GLU A 25 2.57 17.36 -17.40
CA GLU A 25 3.56 18.43 -17.25
C GLU A 25 2.90 19.75 -16.80
N GLY A 26 3.56 20.47 -15.90
CA GLY A 26 3.04 21.70 -15.29
C GLY A 26 2.14 21.49 -14.05
N PHE A 27 1.75 20.26 -13.74
CA PHE A 27 1.03 19.96 -12.50
C PHE A 27 1.99 19.68 -11.34
N GLU A 28 1.70 20.25 -10.18
CA GLU A 28 2.44 20.06 -8.94
C GLU A 28 1.48 19.89 -7.76
N LEU A 29 1.99 19.34 -6.66
CA LEU A 29 1.24 19.27 -5.42
C LEU A 29 0.82 20.67 -4.98
N ALA A 30 -0.45 20.84 -4.59
CA ALA A 30 -0.93 22.14 -4.18
C ALA A 30 -0.17 22.68 -2.95
N PRO A 31 0.13 24.00 -2.89
CA PRO A 31 0.66 24.66 -1.71
C PRO A 31 -0.25 24.45 -0.48
N PRO A 32 0.34 24.43 0.74
CA PRO A 32 -0.39 24.18 1.98
C PRO A 32 -1.54 25.17 2.22
N ASP A 33 -1.44 26.39 1.67
CA ASP A 33 -2.42 27.46 1.85
C ASP A 33 -3.72 27.24 1.07
N ARG A 34 -3.73 26.31 0.09
CA ARG A 34 -4.92 25.99 -0.71
C ARG A 34 -5.78 24.86 -0.13
N PHE A 35 -5.41 24.28 1.01
CA PHE A 35 -6.16 23.18 1.62
C PHE A 35 -7.12 23.66 2.70
N SER A 36 -8.34 23.10 2.70
CA SER A 36 -9.27 23.21 3.83
C SER A 36 -8.71 22.51 5.08
N PRO A 37 -9.15 22.86 6.30
CA PRO A 37 -8.66 22.24 7.53
C PRO A 37 -8.80 20.71 7.54
N GLU A 38 -9.89 20.16 7.00
CA GLU A 38 -10.09 18.71 6.87
C GLU A 38 -9.06 18.05 5.92
N MET A 39 -8.75 18.70 4.79
CA MET A 39 -7.76 18.20 3.84
C MET A 39 -6.34 18.23 4.41
N LYS A 40 -6.04 19.20 5.28
CA LYS A 40 -4.73 19.30 5.95
C LYS A 40 -4.50 18.16 6.91
N GLU A 41 -5.52 17.77 7.68
CA GLU A 41 -5.44 16.64 8.62
C GLU A 41 -5.26 15.30 7.89
N LYS A 42 -6.01 15.06 6.81
CA LYS A 42 -5.82 13.87 5.97
C LYS A 42 -4.43 13.83 5.33
N LYS A 43 -3.90 15.00 4.93
CA LYS A 43 -2.56 15.13 4.33
C LYS A 43 -1.44 14.94 5.35
N SER A 44 -1.59 15.35 6.61
CA SER A 44 -0.52 15.20 7.61
C SER A 44 -0.15 13.75 7.88
N ASN A 45 -1.10 12.83 7.67
CA ASN A 45 -0.88 11.39 7.78
C ASN A 45 -0.21 10.77 6.53
N LEU A 46 0.01 11.58 5.48
CA LEU A 46 0.55 11.15 4.19
C LEU A 46 1.90 11.84 3.92
N SER A 47 2.92 11.02 3.64
CA SER A 47 4.20 11.52 3.15
C SER A 47 4.15 11.66 1.63
N PHE A 48 4.50 12.85 1.12
CA PHE A 48 4.66 13.13 -0.31
C PHE A 48 6.13 13.38 -0.59
N GLN A 49 6.70 12.62 -1.52
CA GLN A 49 8.08 12.78 -1.97
C GLN A 49 8.10 13.01 -3.47
N ASN A 50 8.89 13.98 -3.93
CA ASN A 50 9.13 14.13 -5.35
C ASN A 50 10.04 12.99 -5.82
N TYR A 51 9.69 12.35 -6.93
CA TYR A 51 10.55 11.31 -7.50
C TYR A 51 11.92 11.85 -7.92
N ARG A 52 11.98 13.10 -8.39
CA ARG A 52 13.23 13.82 -8.67
C ARG A 52 13.11 15.30 -8.29
N PRO A 53 14.22 15.98 -7.91
CA PRO A 53 14.21 17.41 -7.59
C PRO A 53 13.66 18.29 -8.72
N THR A 54 13.93 17.91 -9.97
CA THR A 54 13.52 18.65 -11.17
C THR A 54 12.16 18.24 -11.73
N LYS A 55 11.58 17.11 -11.28
CA LYS A 55 10.29 16.60 -11.75
C LYS A 55 9.29 16.54 -10.60
N LYS A 56 8.55 17.63 -10.43
CA LYS A 56 7.56 17.79 -9.37
C LYS A 56 6.17 17.22 -9.72
N ASN A 57 5.96 16.84 -10.97
CA ASN A 57 4.74 16.18 -11.44
C ASN A 57 4.71 14.68 -11.14
N ILE A 58 5.80 14.11 -10.62
CA ILE A 58 5.88 12.69 -10.22
C ILE A 58 6.04 12.63 -8.71
N LEU A 59 5.01 12.12 -8.04
CA LEU A 59 4.91 12.07 -6.59
C LEU A 59 4.90 10.62 -6.12
N VAL A 60 5.75 10.31 -5.16
CA VAL A 60 5.73 9.05 -4.41
C VAL A 60 5.00 9.31 -3.10
N ILE A 61 3.97 8.53 -2.82
CA ILE A 61 3.10 8.68 -1.65
C ILE A 61 3.21 7.40 -0.80
N GLY A 62 3.49 7.56 0.49
CA GLY A 62 3.57 6.47 1.47
C GLY A 62 4.97 6.25 2.05
N PRO A 63 5.20 5.16 2.79
CA PRO A 63 4.29 4.02 3.05
C PRO A 63 3.16 4.34 4.05
N ILE A 64 1.96 3.85 3.76
CA ILE A 64 0.74 4.03 4.58
C ILE A 64 0.30 2.65 5.08
N PRO A 65 0.01 2.47 6.39
CA PRO A 65 -0.53 1.20 6.88
C PRO A 65 -1.96 0.97 6.36
N MET A 66 -2.24 -0.25 5.87
CA MET A 66 -3.53 -0.59 5.23
C MET A 66 -4.75 -0.41 6.14
N VAL A 67 -4.56 -0.49 7.47
CA VAL A 67 -5.63 -0.31 8.47
C VAL A 67 -6.27 1.07 8.37
N ASP A 68 -5.52 2.08 7.93
CA ASP A 68 -5.99 3.46 7.83
C ASP A 68 -6.76 3.74 6.52
N ILE A 69 -6.66 2.83 5.54
CA ILE A 69 -7.24 3.01 4.19
C ILE A 69 -8.63 2.35 4.08
N ILE A 70 -8.85 1.20 4.73
CA ILE A 70 -10.09 0.43 4.61
C ILE A 70 -10.58 -0.02 6.00
N PRO A 71 -11.75 0.44 6.48
CA PRO A 71 -12.37 -0.11 7.68
C PRO A 71 -12.77 -1.57 7.44
N PRO A 72 -12.62 -2.47 8.43
CA PRO A 72 -12.81 -3.90 8.24
C PRO A 72 -14.27 -4.22 7.87
N SER A 73 -14.51 -4.66 6.64
CA SER A 73 -15.78 -5.23 6.21
C SER A 73 -15.53 -6.54 5.44
N ALA A 74 -16.28 -7.57 5.82
CA ALA A 74 -16.43 -8.91 5.23
C ALA A 74 -15.49 -10.07 5.65
N GLU A 75 -16.17 -11.19 5.93
CA GLU A 75 -15.69 -12.54 6.27
C GLU A 75 -15.27 -13.35 5.04
N LEU A 76 -14.53 -14.45 5.23
CA LEU A 76 -14.08 -15.36 4.17
C LEU A 76 -14.47 -16.81 4.47
N LEU A 77 -15.03 -17.47 3.45
CA LEU A 77 -15.39 -18.89 3.39
C LEU A 77 -14.41 -19.63 2.48
N VAL A 78 -13.45 -20.42 3.00
CA VAL A 78 -12.88 -21.61 2.33
C VAL A 78 -12.22 -22.52 3.39
N SER A 79 -12.37 -23.84 3.21
CA SER A 79 -11.85 -24.92 4.07
C SER A 79 -10.56 -25.58 3.50
N GLU A 80 -9.71 -26.14 4.36
CA GLU A 80 -8.45 -26.81 3.99
C GLU A 80 -8.61 -28.31 3.72
N GLY A 81 -7.87 -28.85 2.73
CA GLY A 81 -7.66 -30.30 2.55
C GLY A 81 -7.25 -30.70 1.13
N GLU A 82 -5.96 -30.73 0.81
CA GLU A 82 -5.46 -31.29 -0.47
C GLU A 82 -4.15 -32.09 -0.27
N SER A 83 -3.99 -33.16 -1.06
CA SER A 83 -2.85 -34.10 -1.01
C SER A 83 -1.82 -33.83 -2.11
N ILE A 84 -0.57 -34.20 -1.84
CA ILE A 84 0.67 -33.52 -2.29
C ILE A 84 1.49 -34.46 -3.23
N LYS A 85 1.90 -34.03 -4.46
CA LYS A 85 2.61 -34.81 -5.54
C LYS A 85 4.08 -34.40 -5.81
N LEU A 86 4.96 -35.35 -6.20
CA LEU A 86 6.40 -35.09 -6.49
C LEU A 86 6.60 -33.93 -7.51
N ASN A 87 7.56 -33.02 -7.23
CA ASN A 87 7.81 -31.71 -7.87
C ASN A 87 6.90 -30.54 -7.45
N GLN A 88 6.05 -30.71 -6.46
CA GLN A 88 5.33 -29.59 -5.86
C GLN A 88 6.26 -28.63 -5.06
N PRO A 89 5.91 -27.34 -5.00
CA PRO A 89 6.63 -26.39 -4.16
C PRO A 89 6.52 -26.79 -2.68
N LEU A 90 7.66 -26.81 -1.99
CA LEU A 90 7.74 -27.16 -0.55
C LEU A 90 7.17 -26.07 0.37
N THR A 91 6.92 -24.88 -0.17
CA THR A 91 6.37 -23.73 0.55
C THR A 91 5.36 -23.01 -0.31
N ILE A 92 4.29 -22.50 0.29
CA ILE A 92 3.41 -21.53 -0.36
C ILE A 92 4.17 -20.23 -0.60
N ASN A 93 3.80 -19.47 -1.64
CA ASN A 93 4.30 -18.12 -1.84
C ASN A 93 3.81 -17.25 -0.66
N PRO A 94 4.71 -16.69 0.17
CA PRO A 94 4.30 -15.87 1.32
C PRO A 94 3.82 -14.47 0.91
N ASN A 95 4.00 -14.09 -0.36
CA ASN A 95 3.57 -12.80 -0.86
C ASN A 95 2.05 -12.74 -0.99
N VAL A 96 1.47 -11.77 -0.28
CA VAL A 96 0.03 -11.42 -0.33
C VAL A 96 -0.18 -9.99 -0.85
N SER A 97 0.87 -9.37 -1.39
CA SER A 97 0.89 -8.01 -1.95
C SER A 97 1.09 -8.03 -3.47
N GLY A 98 0.93 -6.87 -4.12
CA GLY A 98 1.12 -6.69 -5.55
C GLY A 98 1.30 -5.22 -5.92
N PHE A 99 1.80 -4.97 -7.13
CA PHE A 99 1.89 -3.63 -7.71
C PHE A 99 1.02 -3.57 -8.98
N GLY A 100 0.21 -2.52 -9.10
CA GLY A 100 -0.64 -2.24 -10.26
C GLY A 100 -0.36 -0.85 -10.83
N GLN A 101 -0.68 -0.64 -12.11
CA GLN A 101 -0.54 0.62 -12.83
C GLN A 101 -1.92 1.11 -13.30
#